data_AF-A0A7V9N6S4-F1
#
_entry.id   AF-A0A7V9N6S4-F1
#
_cell.length_a   1.000
_cell.length_b   1.000
_cell.length_c   1.000
_cell.angle_alpha   90.00
_cell.angle_beta   90.00
_cell.angle_gamma   90.00
#
_symmetry.space_group_name_H-M   'P 1'
#
loop_
_entity.id
_entity.type
_entity.pdbx_description
1 polymer ?
#
loop_
_entity_poly.entity_id
_entity_poly.type
_entity_poly.pdbx_seq_one_letter_code
_entity_poly.pdbx_strand_id
1 'polypeptide(L)'
;WGERCNVSSLVVAVNPAGGFNCYWEMPFRTRARITVENLSPDPVPALYYQVDYTLTDVPDDCAYLHTQWRRSNPLPYQEVHTLLEGVRGQGHYVGTYVAWGSNNNGWWGEGEIKFFMDGDREWPTICGTGTEDYFGGAWNFEHPPGEYGVYSTPFLGLPQVIKPDGLYRSQGRFGMYRWHVMDPIRFAENLRVTIQALGWRSSLEDQRRYLPLQDDIASTAFWYQTEPHAPFPPIPGLNGLEVV
;
A
#
# COMPACT_ATOMS: atom_id res chain seq x y z
N TRP A 1 3.46 -11.87 0.77
CA TRP A 1 3.09 -11.03 1.92
C TRP A 1 2.17 -11.68 2.95
N GLY A 2 1.55 -12.84 2.68
CA GLY A 2 0.80 -13.60 3.71
C GLY A 2 1.66 -14.19 4.84
N GLU A 3 2.79 -13.57 5.16
CA GLU A 3 3.69 -13.95 6.24
C GLU A 3 3.90 -12.73 7.15
N ARG A 4 4.05 -12.98 8.44
CA ARG A 4 4.26 -11.93 9.42
C ARG A 4 5.70 -11.41 9.35
N CYS A 5 5.88 -10.10 9.17
CA CYS A 5 7.15 -9.39 9.35
C CYS A 5 7.04 -8.38 10.50
N ASN A 6 8.17 -8.00 11.11
CA ASN A 6 8.17 -6.90 12.08
C ASN A 6 8.06 -5.56 11.34
N VAL A 7 7.24 -4.65 11.86
CA VAL A 7 7.14 -3.28 11.38
C VAL A 7 7.27 -2.35 12.58
N SER A 8 8.23 -1.43 12.51
CA SER A 8 8.47 -0.38 13.50
C SER A 8 8.28 0.97 12.83
N SER A 9 7.03 1.44 12.78
CA SER A 9 6.68 2.76 12.26
C SER A 9 5.89 3.57 13.30
N LEU A 10 5.67 4.86 13.03
CA LEU A 10 5.01 5.77 13.97
C LEU A 10 3.53 5.44 14.17
N VAL A 11 2.84 5.06 13.08
CA VAL A 11 1.37 4.94 13.04
C VAL A 11 0.88 3.50 12.92
N VAL A 12 1.75 2.58 12.53
CA VAL A 12 1.46 1.14 12.45
C VAL A 12 2.67 0.37 12.98
N ALA A 13 2.43 -0.59 13.88
CA ALA A 13 3.49 -1.48 14.35
C ALA A 13 3.05 -2.94 14.29
N VAL A 14 3.95 -3.80 13.83
CA VAL A 14 3.83 -5.26 13.94
C VAL A 14 4.97 -5.72 14.82
N ASN A 15 4.65 -5.94 16.09
CA ASN A 15 5.61 -6.33 17.11
C ASN A 15 5.85 -7.85 17.11
N PRO A 16 6.95 -8.33 17.73
CA PRO A 16 7.24 -9.75 17.83
C PRO A 16 6.04 -10.58 18.31
N ALA A 17 5.93 -11.81 17.80
CA ALA A 17 4.85 -12.76 18.08
C ALA A 17 3.42 -12.33 17.66
N GLY A 18 3.26 -11.25 16.89
CA GLY A 18 1.96 -10.88 16.30
C GLY A 18 1.20 -9.80 17.06
N GLY A 19 1.89 -8.86 17.69
CA GLY A 19 1.27 -7.66 18.26
C GLY A 19 1.02 -6.59 17.19
N PHE A 20 -0.17 -6.58 16.60
CA PHE A 20 -0.59 -5.58 15.60
C PHE A 20 -1.14 -4.33 16.29
N ASN A 21 -0.55 -3.17 16.00
CA ASN A 21 -0.94 -1.88 16.59
C ASN A 21 -1.20 -0.85 15.49
N CYS A 22 -2.22 -0.03 15.67
CA CYS A 22 -2.59 1.08 14.81
C CYS A 22 -2.78 2.31 15.69
N TYR A 23 -2.09 3.40 15.34
CA TYR A 23 -2.10 4.68 16.07
C TYR A 23 -2.63 5.82 15.19
N TRP A 24 -3.27 5.51 14.06
CA TRP A 24 -4.01 6.52 13.32
C TRP A 24 -5.18 7.04 14.17
N GLU A 25 -5.35 8.36 14.22
CA GLU A 25 -6.51 8.96 14.86
C GLU A 25 -7.77 8.65 14.04
N MET A 26 -8.84 8.23 14.70
CA MET A 26 -10.09 7.86 14.03
C MET A 26 -11.26 8.63 14.65
N PRO A 27 -11.42 9.93 14.35
CA PRO A 27 -12.48 10.74 14.92
C PRO A 27 -13.87 10.16 14.61
N PHE A 28 -14.79 10.24 15.57
CA PHE A 28 -16.21 9.92 15.36
C PHE A 28 -17.11 10.86 16.17
N ARG A 29 -18.20 11.35 15.57
CA ARG A 29 -19.13 12.26 16.25
C ARG A 29 -20.26 11.56 17.01
N THR A 30 -20.84 10.52 16.43
CA THR A 30 -22.04 9.86 16.98
C THR A 30 -21.76 8.46 17.50
N ARG A 31 -21.10 7.61 16.70
CA ARG A 31 -20.72 6.25 17.06
C ARG A 31 -19.59 5.74 16.18
N ALA A 32 -18.81 4.79 16.69
CA ALA A 32 -17.91 3.95 15.90
C ALA A 32 -18.39 2.49 15.99
N ARG A 33 -18.25 1.73 14.90
CA ARG A 33 -18.49 0.29 14.87
C ARG A 33 -17.33 -0.37 14.13
N ILE A 34 -16.66 -1.30 14.80
CA ILE A 34 -15.62 -2.15 14.21
C ILE A 34 -16.22 -3.53 14.01
N THR A 35 -16.10 -4.07 12.80
CA THR A 35 -16.55 -5.42 12.45
C THR A 35 -15.34 -6.25 12.04
N VAL A 36 -15.28 -7.49 12.53
CA VAL A 36 -14.29 -8.47 12.13
C VAL A 36 -15.02 -9.67 11.53
N GLU A 37 -14.58 -10.08 10.34
CA GLU A 37 -15.18 -11.18 9.59
C GLU A 37 -14.11 -12.25 9.33
N ASN A 38 -14.46 -13.51 9.61
CA ASN A 38 -13.65 -14.65 9.19
C ASN A 38 -14.20 -15.20 7.88
N LEU A 39 -13.44 -15.05 6.80
CA LEU A 39 -13.80 -15.56 5.48
C LEU A 39 -13.44 -17.05 5.30
N SER A 40 -12.64 -17.62 6.20
CA SER A 40 -12.25 -19.03 6.16
C SER A 40 -13.36 -19.92 6.74
N PRO A 41 -13.55 -21.15 6.22
CA PRO A 41 -14.35 -22.16 6.89
C PRO A 41 -13.71 -22.63 8.22
N ASP A 42 -12.40 -22.42 8.39
CA ASP A 42 -11.69 -22.84 9.59
C ASP A 42 -11.98 -21.91 10.77
N PRO A 43 -12.15 -22.46 11.99
CA PRO A 43 -12.40 -21.64 13.17
C PRO A 43 -11.17 -20.81 13.53
N VAL A 44 -11.39 -19.53 13.83
CA VAL A 44 -10.39 -18.68 14.48
C VAL A 44 -10.46 -18.96 15.99
N PRO A 45 -9.43 -19.61 16.58
CA PRO A 45 -9.53 -20.11 17.95
C PRO A 45 -9.61 -18.98 19.00
N ALA A 46 -9.02 -17.82 18.69
CA ALA A 46 -9.09 -16.65 19.55
C ALA A 46 -8.85 -15.36 18.74
N LEU A 47 -9.53 -14.29 19.15
CA LEU A 47 -9.29 -12.92 18.71
C LEU A 47 -9.13 -12.04 19.96
N TYR A 48 -7.92 -11.50 20.14
CA TYR A 48 -7.63 -10.55 21.22
C TYR A 48 -7.51 -9.16 20.62
N TYR A 49 -8.20 -8.19 21.19
CA TYR A 49 -8.16 -6.80 20.74
C TYR A 49 -8.33 -5.84 21.91
N GLN A 50 -7.82 -4.63 21.73
CA GLN A 50 -8.03 -3.48 22.59
C GLN A 50 -8.31 -2.29 21.70
N VAL A 51 -9.28 -1.47 22.09
CA VAL A 51 -9.62 -0.21 21.41
C VAL A 51 -9.64 0.87 22.47
N ASP A 52 -8.59 1.68 22.48
CA ASP A 52 -8.50 2.85 23.34
C ASP A 52 -9.04 4.07 22.60
N TYR A 53 -9.89 4.85 23.27
CA TYR A 53 -10.48 6.06 22.70
C TYR A 53 -10.81 7.06 23.81
N THR A 54 -10.95 8.33 23.41
CA THR A 54 -11.39 9.42 24.28
C THR A 54 -12.70 9.98 23.77
N LEU A 55 -13.70 10.09 24.65
CA LEU A 55 -14.92 10.82 24.36
C LEU A 55 -14.66 12.32 24.58
N THR A 56 -14.74 13.08 23.51
CA THR A 56 -14.53 14.52 23.49
C THR A 56 -15.34 15.14 22.37
N ASP A 57 -15.50 16.46 22.41
CA ASP A 57 -16.03 17.20 21.28
C ASP A 57 -15.09 17.05 20.07
N VAL A 58 -15.64 16.59 18.95
CA VAL A 58 -14.95 16.46 17.67
C VAL A 58 -15.35 17.67 16.81
N PRO A 59 -14.40 18.53 16.37
CA PRO A 59 -14.71 19.71 15.57
C PRO A 59 -15.54 19.37 14.31
N ASP A 60 -16.42 20.29 13.89
CA ASP A 60 -17.30 20.09 12.73
C ASP A 60 -16.53 19.94 11.40
N ASP A 61 -15.34 20.54 11.32
CA ASP A 61 -14.43 20.48 10.17
C ASP A 61 -13.43 19.31 10.26
N CYS A 62 -13.48 18.51 11.33
CA CYS A 62 -12.62 17.34 11.47
C CYS A 62 -12.93 16.29 10.40
N ALA A 63 -11.88 15.81 9.74
CA ALA A 63 -11.93 14.77 8.74
C ALA A 63 -11.86 13.37 9.37
N TYR A 64 -12.39 12.37 8.66
CA TYR A 64 -12.43 10.98 9.14
C TYR A 64 -11.37 10.15 8.43
N LEU A 65 -10.74 9.22 9.16
CA LEU A 65 -9.84 8.25 8.56
C LEU A 65 -10.63 7.31 7.64
N HIS A 66 -10.11 7.14 6.43
CA HIS A 66 -10.59 6.19 5.44
C HIS A 66 -9.44 5.30 4.99
N THR A 67 -9.79 4.06 4.66
CA THR A 67 -8.85 3.07 4.11
C THR A 67 -9.49 2.32 2.95
N GLN A 68 -8.76 2.12 1.86
CA GLN A 68 -9.23 1.35 0.71
C GLN A 68 -8.19 0.31 0.34
N TRP A 69 -8.60 -0.96 0.33
CA TRP A 69 -7.78 -2.07 -0.15
C TRP A 69 -8.09 -2.37 -1.61
N ARG A 70 -7.05 -2.64 -2.41
CA ARG A 70 -7.17 -3.01 -3.83
C ARG A 70 -6.13 -4.06 -4.20
N ARG A 71 -6.42 -4.86 -5.24
CA ARG A 71 -5.47 -5.82 -5.83
C ARG A 71 -5.63 -5.92 -7.34
N SER A 72 -4.50 -6.06 -8.03
CA SER A 72 -4.39 -6.41 -9.44
C SER A 72 -3.58 -7.70 -9.55
N ASN A 73 -4.21 -8.80 -9.95
CA ASN A 73 -3.55 -10.11 -10.03
C ASN A 73 -4.05 -10.97 -11.21
N PRO A 74 -3.26 -11.13 -12.29
CA PRO A 74 -2.09 -10.30 -12.61
C PRO A 74 -2.54 -8.88 -13.00
N LEU A 75 -1.65 -7.90 -12.88
CA LEU A 75 -1.85 -6.61 -13.55
C LEU A 75 -1.93 -6.83 -15.09
N PRO A 76 -2.95 -6.29 -15.79
CA PRO A 76 -2.98 -6.38 -17.24
C PRO A 76 -1.79 -5.66 -17.88
N TYR A 77 -1.36 -6.16 -19.05
CA TYR A 77 -0.20 -5.62 -19.74
C TYR A 77 -0.39 -4.14 -20.11
N GLN A 78 0.62 -3.31 -19.84
CA GLN A 78 0.63 -1.85 -20.05
C GLN A 78 -0.43 -1.06 -19.25
N GLU A 79 -1.01 -1.65 -18.22
CA GLU A 79 -1.85 -0.95 -17.26
C GLU A 79 -1.07 -0.52 -16.00
N VAL A 80 -1.74 0.24 -15.14
CA VAL A 80 -1.22 0.67 -13.83
C VAL A 80 -2.03 0.03 -12.70
N HIS A 81 -1.39 -0.16 -11.54
CA HIS A 81 -2.14 -0.51 -10.34
C HIS A 81 -2.71 0.76 -9.71
N THR A 82 -4.03 0.89 -9.64
CA THR A 82 -4.70 1.95 -8.89
C THR A 82 -4.69 1.62 -7.41
N LEU A 83 -4.07 2.47 -6.60
CA LEU A 83 -4.08 2.38 -5.13
C LEU A 83 -5.35 2.99 -4.54
N LEU A 84 -5.79 4.11 -5.11
CA LEU A 84 -6.93 4.87 -4.61
C LEU A 84 -7.65 5.57 -5.77
N GLU A 85 -8.96 5.46 -5.79
CA GLU A 85 -9.84 6.21 -6.71
C GLU A 85 -11.22 6.43 -6.07
N GLY A 86 -12.03 7.28 -6.70
CA GLY A 86 -13.39 7.57 -6.26
C GLY A 86 -13.48 8.57 -5.10
N VAL A 87 -12.35 9.10 -4.63
CA VAL A 87 -12.31 10.16 -3.61
C VAL A 87 -12.88 11.45 -4.18
N ARG A 88 -13.84 12.04 -3.45
CA ARG A 88 -14.46 13.34 -3.74
C ARG A 88 -14.60 14.11 -2.44
N GLY A 89 -14.33 15.40 -2.48
CA GLY A 89 -14.31 16.27 -1.33
C GLY A 89 -12.89 16.65 -0.92
N GLN A 90 -12.79 17.32 0.22
CA GLN A 90 -11.54 17.86 0.74
C GLN A 90 -10.90 16.89 1.73
N GLY A 91 -9.59 16.72 1.63
CA GLY A 91 -8.88 15.79 2.48
C GLY A 91 -7.38 15.80 2.28
N HIS A 92 -6.75 14.76 2.81
CA HIS A 92 -5.33 14.53 2.62
C HIS A 92 -4.97 13.05 2.71
N TYR A 93 -4.14 12.61 1.78
CA TYR A 93 -3.57 11.27 1.75
C TYR A 93 -2.41 11.18 2.75
N VAL A 94 -2.44 10.14 3.58
CA VAL A 94 -1.51 9.96 4.69
C VAL A 94 -0.66 8.71 4.56
N GLY A 95 -0.85 7.90 3.52
CA GLY A 95 0.10 6.86 3.16
C GLY A 95 -0.50 5.61 2.58
N THR A 96 0.37 4.62 2.38
CA THR A 96 0.01 3.31 1.86
C THR A 96 0.92 2.22 2.36
N TYR A 97 0.37 1.02 2.44
CA TYR A 97 1.11 -0.22 2.40
C TYR A 97 0.92 -0.87 1.03
N VAL A 98 2.00 -1.29 0.39
CA VAL A 98 1.99 -2.01 -0.88
C VAL A 98 2.62 -3.38 -0.69
N ALA A 99 1.94 -4.40 -1.19
CA ALA A 99 2.41 -5.76 -1.29
C ALA A 99 2.62 -6.12 -2.76
N TRP A 100 3.82 -6.60 -3.10
CA TRP A 100 4.22 -6.79 -4.49
C TRP A 100 4.75 -8.20 -4.71
N GLY A 101 4.17 -8.95 -5.63
CA GLY A 101 4.59 -10.29 -6.03
C GLY A 101 5.10 -10.24 -7.44
N SER A 102 6.41 -10.42 -7.61
CA SER A 102 7.02 -10.32 -8.93
C SER A 102 6.84 -11.62 -9.72
N ASN A 103 6.27 -11.49 -10.91
CA ASN A 103 6.02 -12.60 -11.84
C ASN A 103 7.11 -12.72 -12.91
N ASN A 104 7.98 -11.73 -13.04
CA ASN A 104 9.08 -11.69 -14.00
C ASN A 104 10.44 -11.80 -13.30
N ASN A 105 11.49 -12.06 -14.08
CA ASN A 105 12.86 -11.97 -13.60
C ASN A 105 13.43 -10.55 -13.79
N GLY A 106 14.49 -10.24 -13.02
CA GLY A 106 15.14 -8.93 -13.06
C GLY A 106 14.51 -7.92 -12.11
N TRP A 107 14.90 -6.66 -12.29
CA TRP A 107 14.41 -5.57 -11.45
C TRP A 107 12.99 -5.17 -11.81
N TRP A 108 12.15 -4.98 -10.78
CA TRP A 108 10.70 -4.77 -10.89
C TRP A 108 10.21 -3.38 -10.47
N GLY A 109 11.10 -2.55 -9.91
CA GLY A 109 10.72 -1.33 -9.18
C GLY A 109 10.91 -0.01 -9.91
N GLU A 110 11.05 0.03 -11.24
CA GLU A 110 11.20 1.30 -12.00
C GLU A 110 9.90 2.11 -12.11
N GLY A 111 8.78 1.57 -11.64
CA GLY A 111 7.47 2.16 -11.84
C GLY A 111 7.22 3.40 -10.98
N GLU A 112 6.73 4.48 -11.59
CA GLU A 112 6.42 5.72 -10.89
C GLU A 112 5.10 5.62 -10.12
N ILE A 113 5.05 6.15 -8.88
CA ILE A 113 3.78 6.50 -8.24
C ILE A 113 3.30 7.87 -8.73
N LYS A 114 1.98 8.03 -8.90
CA LYS A 114 1.36 9.24 -9.45
C LYS A 114 0.15 9.65 -8.61
N PHE A 115 0.07 10.94 -8.30
CA PHE A 115 -1.08 11.55 -7.62
C PHE A 115 -1.75 12.54 -8.57
N PHE A 116 -2.99 12.24 -8.91
CA PHE A 116 -3.87 13.09 -9.71
C PHE A 116 -4.82 13.80 -8.75
N MET A 117 -4.69 15.12 -8.65
CA MET A 117 -5.33 15.94 -7.63
C MET A 117 -6.25 16.94 -8.31
N ASP A 118 -7.39 17.23 -7.68
CA ASP A 118 -8.20 18.43 -7.96
C ASP A 118 -8.46 18.68 -9.46
N GLY A 119 -9.06 17.69 -10.14
CA GLY A 119 -9.41 17.76 -11.55
C GLY A 119 -8.37 17.22 -12.55
N ASP A 120 -7.19 16.80 -12.10
CA ASP A 120 -6.18 16.15 -12.95
C ASP A 120 -6.75 14.94 -13.73
N ARG A 121 -6.37 14.82 -15.00
CA ARG A 121 -6.81 13.73 -15.89
C ARG A 121 -5.64 12.89 -16.38
N GLU A 122 -4.96 13.38 -17.42
CA GLU A 122 -3.84 12.70 -18.07
C GLU A 122 -2.52 12.94 -17.33
N TRP A 123 -2.34 14.14 -16.81
CA TRP A 123 -1.10 14.57 -16.18
C TRP A 123 -1.29 14.66 -14.66
N PRO A 124 -0.49 13.94 -13.85
CA PRO A 124 -0.56 14.04 -12.41
C PRO A 124 0.16 15.29 -11.90
N THR A 125 -0.35 15.90 -10.84
CA THR A 125 0.34 16.97 -10.10
C THR A 125 1.63 16.48 -9.44
N ILE A 126 1.66 15.24 -8.92
CA ILE A 126 2.86 14.65 -8.30
C ILE A 126 3.23 13.36 -9.05
N CYS A 127 4.47 13.28 -9.49
CA CYS A 127 5.06 12.11 -10.14
C CYS A 127 6.34 11.70 -9.40
N GLY A 128 6.43 10.43 -9.01
CA GLY A 128 7.66 9.83 -8.51
C GLY A 128 8.61 9.45 -9.66
N THR A 129 9.76 8.86 -9.31
CA THR A 129 10.81 8.44 -10.25
C THR A 129 10.98 6.93 -10.35
N GLY A 130 10.61 6.21 -9.30
CA GLY A 130 10.69 4.77 -9.18
C GLY A 130 9.90 4.30 -7.96
N THR A 131 9.57 3.02 -7.92
CA THR A 131 8.85 2.42 -6.81
C THR A 131 9.76 2.38 -5.58
N GLU A 132 11.03 2.02 -5.76
CA GLU A 132 12.01 2.06 -4.68
C GLU A 132 12.19 3.45 -4.11
N ASP A 133 12.27 4.44 -5.01
CA ASP A 133 12.46 5.83 -4.64
C ASP A 133 11.30 6.34 -3.79
N TYR A 134 10.06 5.97 -4.16
CA TYR A 134 8.89 6.36 -3.38
C TYR A 134 8.92 5.78 -1.96
N PHE A 135 9.43 4.56 -1.77
CA PHE A 135 9.54 3.93 -0.45
C PHE A 135 10.85 4.29 0.29
N GLY A 136 11.65 5.23 -0.24
CA GLY A 136 12.88 5.72 0.39
C GLY A 136 14.09 4.81 0.22
N GLY A 137 14.00 3.86 -0.72
CA GLY A 137 15.14 3.11 -1.21
C GLY A 137 15.88 3.86 -2.30
N ALA A 138 16.90 3.20 -2.84
CA ALA A 138 17.61 3.55 -4.05
C ALA A 138 18.31 2.30 -4.56
N TRP A 139 18.73 2.30 -5.83
CA TRP A 139 19.57 1.23 -6.40
C TRP A 139 19.02 -0.17 -6.08
N ASN A 140 17.76 -0.40 -6.45
CA ASN A 140 17.12 -1.71 -6.32
C ASN A 140 16.89 -2.19 -4.87
N PHE A 141 17.04 -1.30 -3.88
CA PHE A 141 17.17 -1.64 -2.45
C PHE A 141 18.36 -2.58 -2.14
N GLU A 142 19.36 -2.63 -3.02
CA GLU A 142 20.47 -3.58 -2.90
C GLU A 142 21.47 -3.11 -1.82
N HIS A 143 21.49 -3.82 -0.70
CA HIS A 143 22.46 -3.57 0.37
C HIS A 143 22.54 -4.75 1.35
N PRO A 144 23.67 -5.50 1.42
CA PRO A 144 24.88 -5.38 0.59
C PRO A 144 24.65 -5.82 -0.88
N PRO A 145 25.65 -5.69 -1.77
CA PRO A 145 25.55 -6.20 -3.14
C PRO A 145 25.09 -7.66 -3.19
N GLY A 146 24.11 -7.96 -4.05
CA GLY A 146 23.45 -9.25 -4.20
C GLY A 146 22.29 -9.51 -3.23
N GLU A 147 21.98 -8.58 -2.34
CA GLU A 147 21.00 -8.77 -1.26
C GLU A 147 20.07 -7.57 -1.10
N TYR A 148 18.79 -7.83 -0.83
CA TYR A 148 17.86 -6.76 -0.46
C TYR A 148 18.12 -6.28 0.96
N GLY A 149 18.40 -4.99 1.12
CA GLY A 149 18.50 -4.34 2.41
C GLY A 149 17.12 -4.02 2.96
N VAL A 150 16.63 -4.84 3.89
CA VAL A 150 15.36 -4.56 4.59
C VAL A 150 15.54 -3.45 5.62
N TYR A 151 14.52 -2.61 5.75
CA TYR A 151 14.50 -1.53 6.75
C TYR A 151 13.08 -1.19 7.17
N SER A 152 12.97 -0.60 8.37
CA SER A 152 11.72 -0.10 8.92
C SER A 152 12.04 1.17 9.72
N THR A 153 11.40 2.28 9.32
CA THR A 153 11.57 3.59 9.94
C THR A 153 10.21 4.13 10.40
N PRO A 154 10.17 5.24 11.18
CA PRO A 154 8.92 5.86 11.59
C PRO A 154 7.94 6.16 10.43
N PHE A 155 8.44 6.46 9.23
CA PHE A 155 7.59 6.92 8.11
C PHE A 155 7.62 6.01 6.88
N LEU A 156 8.68 5.25 6.63
CA LEU A 156 8.77 4.40 5.44
C LEU A 156 9.60 3.14 5.67
N GLY A 157 9.43 2.12 4.83
CA GLY A 157 10.10 0.84 5.01
C GLY A 157 9.91 -0.15 3.87
N LEU A 158 10.90 -1.05 3.74
CA LEU A 158 10.81 -2.34 3.06
C LEU A 158 11.05 -3.46 4.10
N PRO A 159 10.11 -3.69 5.04
CA PRO A 159 10.30 -4.67 6.12
C PRO A 159 10.21 -6.13 5.67
N GLN A 160 9.65 -6.40 4.49
CA GLN A 160 9.40 -7.76 4.03
C GLN A 160 10.00 -8.01 2.64
N VAL A 161 10.89 -9.00 2.59
CA VAL A 161 11.42 -9.61 1.39
C VAL A 161 11.31 -11.12 1.57
N ILE A 162 10.40 -11.76 0.84
CA ILE A 162 10.24 -13.22 0.80
C ILE A 162 10.95 -13.71 -0.46
N LYS A 163 12.04 -14.45 -0.26
CA LYS A 163 12.84 -15.00 -1.35
C LYS A 163 12.22 -16.30 -1.88
N PRO A 164 12.36 -16.57 -3.19
CA PRO A 164 12.04 -17.88 -3.72
C PRO A 164 12.84 -18.99 -3.04
N ASP A 165 12.23 -20.18 -2.89
CA ASP A 165 12.90 -21.40 -2.37
C ASP A 165 13.41 -22.33 -3.49
N GLY A 166 13.10 -22.00 -4.74
CA GLY A 166 13.50 -22.77 -5.92
C GLY A 166 12.62 -23.99 -6.23
N LEU A 167 11.52 -24.20 -5.49
CA LEU A 167 10.60 -25.33 -5.69
C LEU A 167 9.13 -24.92 -5.62
N TYR A 168 8.62 -24.64 -4.42
CA TYR A 168 7.19 -24.35 -4.20
C TYR A 168 6.93 -22.85 -4.06
N ARG A 169 7.88 -22.11 -3.50
CA ARG A 169 7.88 -20.65 -3.44
C ARG A 169 8.72 -20.15 -4.60
N SER A 170 8.13 -20.09 -5.79
CA SER A 170 8.84 -19.69 -7.00
C SER A 170 8.96 -18.17 -7.15
N GLN A 171 8.10 -17.39 -6.51
CA GLN A 171 8.00 -15.94 -6.69
C GLN A 171 8.63 -15.15 -5.54
N GLY A 172 9.34 -14.08 -5.90
CA GLY A 172 9.80 -13.07 -4.94
C GLY A 172 8.63 -12.18 -4.52
N ARG A 173 8.47 -11.94 -3.22
CA ARG A 173 7.38 -11.10 -2.69
C ARG A 173 7.90 -10.05 -1.73
N PHE A 174 7.35 -8.86 -1.81
CA PHE A 174 7.78 -7.67 -1.09
C PHE A 174 6.61 -7.05 -0.32
N GLY A 175 6.92 -6.43 0.80
CA GLY A 175 6.01 -5.61 1.57
C GLY A 175 6.70 -4.32 1.95
N MET A 176 6.07 -3.20 1.58
CA MET A 176 6.63 -1.86 1.73
C MET A 176 5.57 -0.87 2.18
N TYR A 177 5.97 0.16 2.92
CA TYR A 177 5.06 1.19 3.40
C TYR A 177 5.68 2.58 3.32
N ARG A 178 4.82 3.59 3.16
CA ARG A 178 5.14 5.00 3.33
C ARG A 178 3.96 5.74 3.95
N TRP A 179 4.23 6.47 5.02
CA TRP A 179 3.30 7.29 5.78
C TRP A 179 3.65 8.75 5.59
N HIS A 180 2.76 9.48 4.95
CA HIS A 180 2.83 10.92 4.74
C HIS A 180 2.33 11.68 5.98
N VAL A 181 2.96 11.43 7.13
CA VAL A 181 2.59 12.08 8.41
C VAL A 181 3.12 13.51 8.46
N MET A 182 4.41 13.68 8.14
CA MET A 182 5.08 15.00 8.13
C MET A 182 4.89 15.73 6.80
N ASP A 183 4.49 15.01 5.74
CA ASP A 183 4.36 15.47 4.36
C ASP A 183 3.01 15.05 3.72
N PRO A 184 1.84 15.32 4.36
CA PRO A 184 0.55 14.89 3.85
C PRO A 184 0.23 15.51 2.48
N ILE A 185 -0.31 14.70 1.57
CA ILE A 185 -0.70 15.13 0.22
C ILE A 185 -2.16 15.60 0.27
N ARG A 186 -2.35 16.92 0.33
CA ARG A 186 -3.67 17.56 0.54
C ARG A 186 -4.38 17.84 -0.79
N PHE A 187 -5.67 17.55 -0.86
CA PHE A 187 -6.52 17.78 -2.03
C PHE A 187 -7.81 18.50 -1.61
N ALA A 188 -8.36 19.30 -2.51
CA ALA A 188 -9.56 20.11 -2.26
C ALA A 188 -10.84 19.49 -2.83
N GLU A 189 -10.77 18.80 -3.97
CA GLU A 189 -11.92 18.32 -4.74
C GLU A 189 -11.91 16.81 -4.96
N ASN A 190 -10.77 16.23 -5.36
CA ASN A 190 -10.65 14.80 -5.62
C ASN A 190 -9.20 14.30 -5.59
N LEU A 191 -9.05 12.99 -5.41
CA LEU A 191 -7.75 12.32 -5.46
C LEU A 191 -7.85 10.98 -6.19
N ARG A 192 -6.88 10.71 -7.07
CA ARG A 192 -6.59 9.38 -7.60
C ARG A 192 -5.09 9.11 -7.47
N VAL A 193 -4.74 7.91 -7.00
CA VAL A 193 -3.36 7.48 -6.81
C VAL A 193 -3.12 6.19 -7.58
N THR A 194 -2.08 6.16 -8.39
CA THR A 194 -1.68 4.98 -9.15
C THR A 194 -0.19 4.72 -9.01
N ILE A 195 0.23 3.47 -9.24
CA ILE A 195 1.64 3.09 -9.38
C ILE A 195 1.81 2.27 -10.65
N GLN A 196 2.82 2.60 -11.43
CA GLN A 196 3.19 1.79 -12.59
C GLN A 196 3.90 0.52 -12.14
N ALA A 197 3.77 -0.55 -12.91
CA ALA A 197 4.58 -1.76 -12.73
C ALA A 197 5.58 -1.83 -13.89
N LEU A 198 6.78 -1.31 -13.66
CA LEU A 198 7.84 -1.26 -14.67
C LEU A 198 9.11 -1.90 -14.15
N GLY A 199 9.74 -2.71 -14.99
CA GLY A 199 11.05 -3.29 -14.74
C GLY A 199 11.99 -3.10 -15.93
N TRP A 200 13.11 -3.82 -15.91
CA TRP A 200 14.04 -3.87 -17.04
C TRP A 200 13.86 -5.14 -17.88
N ARG A 201 13.99 -5.00 -19.20
CA ARG A 201 14.20 -6.12 -20.13
C ARG A 201 15.52 -5.97 -20.87
N SER A 202 15.90 -7.01 -21.60
CA SER A 202 17.11 -7.03 -22.42
C SER A 202 17.22 -5.80 -23.31
N SER A 203 18.39 -5.17 -23.25
CA SER A 203 18.77 -4.07 -24.14
C SER A 203 18.78 -4.53 -25.60
N LEU A 204 18.48 -3.61 -26.51
CA LEU A 204 18.69 -3.77 -27.95
C LEU A 204 19.58 -2.64 -28.41
N GLU A 205 20.62 -2.93 -29.19
CA GLU A 205 21.56 -1.91 -29.69
C GLU A 205 22.09 -1.00 -28.56
N ASP A 206 22.46 -1.62 -27.43
CA ASP A 206 22.93 -0.96 -26.20
C ASP A 206 21.94 0.03 -25.53
N GLN A 207 20.68 0.07 -25.99
CA GLN A 207 19.64 0.89 -25.38
C GLN A 207 18.87 0.12 -24.29
N ARG A 208 18.79 0.71 -23.09
CA ARG A 208 17.95 0.21 -21.98
C ARG A 208 16.48 0.29 -22.38
N ARG A 209 15.70 -0.71 -21.96
CA ARG A 209 14.28 -0.83 -22.32
C ARG A 209 13.44 -1.18 -21.10
N TYR A 210 12.39 -0.41 -20.88
CA TYR A 210 11.40 -0.73 -19.86
C TYR A 210 10.57 -1.97 -20.24
N LEU A 211 10.20 -2.73 -19.22
CA LEU A 211 9.28 -3.85 -19.28
C LEU A 211 8.02 -3.50 -18.50
N PRO A 212 6.86 -3.31 -19.16
CA PRO A 212 5.57 -3.35 -18.49
C PRO A 212 5.38 -4.72 -17.82
N LEU A 213 5.23 -4.72 -16.50
CA LEU A 213 5.11 -5.93 -15.69
C LEU A 213 3.64 -6.35 -15.57
N GLN A 214 3.41 -7.63 -15.32
CA GLN A 214 2.11 -8.23 -15.06
C GLN A 214 2.11 -8.91 -13.69
N ASP A 215 2.54 -8.16 -12.69
CA ASP A 215 2.79 -8.62 -11.33
C ASP A 215 1.49 -8.74 -10.50
N ASP A 216 1.58 -9.43 -9.37
CA ASP A 216 0.51 -9.50 -8.36
C ASP A 216 0.71 -8.38 -7.34
N ILE A 217 -0.09 -7.31 -7.44
CA ILE A 217 0.07 -6.09 -6.63
C ILE A 217 -1.18 -5.88 -5.79
N ALA A 218 -1.03 -5.78 -4.49
CA ALA A 218 -2.08 -5.38 -3.56
C ALA A 218 -1.66 -4.13 -2.77
N SER A 219 -2.62 -3.30 -2.41
CA SER A 219 -2.34 -2.08 -1.64
C SER A 219 -3.45 -1.75 -0.66
N THR A 220 -3.10 -1.01 0.38
CA THR A 220 -4.06 -0.34 1.26
C THR A 220 -3.67 1.12 1.37
N ALA A 221 -4.48 1.99 0.78
CA ALA A 221 -4.34 3.43 0.87
C ALA A 221 -5.03 3.97 2.12
N PHE A 222 -4.42 4.97 2.78
CA PHE A 222 -4.92 5.66 3.96
C PHE A 222 -5.05 7.15 3.66
N TRP A 223 -6.19 7.75 3.99
CA TRP A 223 -6.40 9.19 3.85
C TRP A 223 -7.44 9.68 4.86
N TYR A 224 -7.45 10.98 5.11
CA TYR A 224 -8.53 11.64 5.81
C TYR A 224 -9.33 12.48 4.83
N GLN A 225 -10.66 12.50 4.97
CA GLN A 225 -11.52 13.42 4.22
C GLN A 225 -12.74 13.83 5.02
N THR A 226 -13.33 14.95 4.66
CA THR A 226 -14.64 15.35 5.16
C THR A 226 -15.75 14.52 4.50
N GLU A 227 -16.84 14.32 5.23
CA GLU A 227 -18.01 13.62 4.72
C GLU A 227 -18.87 14.53 3.82
N PRO A 228 -19.59 13.98 2.82
CA PRO A 228 -19.76 12.55 2.55
C PRO A 228 -18.63 11.94 1.71
N HIS A 229 -18.34 10.66 1.95
CA HIS A 229 -17.47 9.86 1.08
C HIS A 229 -18.23 9.03 0.03
N ALA A 230 -17.53 8.67 -1.05
CA ALA A 230 -18.01 7.70 -2.02
C ALA A 230 -17.98 6.27 -1.46
N PRO A 231 -18.91 5.38 -1.86
CA PRO A 231 -18.90 3.99 -1.39
C PRO A 231 -17.61 3.28 -1.78
N PHE A 232 -17.16 2.38 -0.91
CA PHE A 232 -15.98 1.55 -1.17
C PHE A 232 -16.28 0.45 -2.20
N PRO A 233 -15.27 0.04 -3.00
CA PRO A 233 -15.41 -1.13 -3.85
C PRO A 233 -15.63 -2.40 -3.01
N PRO A 234 -16.29 -3.43 -3.57
CA PRO A 234 -16.45 -4.71 -2.89
C PRO A 234 -15.08 -5.39 -2.68
N ILE A 235 -14.93 -6.03 -1.52
CA ILE A 235 -13.75 -6.86 -1.23
C ILE A 235 -13.96 -8.23 -1.90
N PRO A 236 -12.93 -8.80 -2.58
CA PRO A 236 -13.00 -10.16 -3.12
C PRO A 236 -13.29 -11.20 -2.03
N GLY A 237 -13.92 -12.32 -2.41
CA GLY A 237 -14.05 -13.47 -1.51
C GLY A 237 -12.72 -14.15 -1.22
N LEU A 238 -12.74 -15.15 -0.34
CA LEU A 238 -11.57 -15.89 0.17
C LEU A 238 -10.51 -16.20 -0.91
N ASN A 239 -10.90 -16.89 -1.99
CA ASN A 239 -9.97 -17.30 -3.05
C ASN A 239 -9.41 -16.11 -3.86
N GLY A 240 -10.16 -15.00 -3.94
CA GLY A 240 -9.68 -13.78 -4.60
C GLY A 240 -8.64 -13.02 -3.76
N LEU A 241 -8.65 -13.23 -2.44
CA LEU A 241 -7.66 -12.70 -1.50
C LEU A 241 -6.44 -13.62 -1.32
N GLU A 242 -6.56 -14.88 -1.71
CA GLU A 242 -5.50 -15.89 -1.58
C GLU A 242 -4.24 -15.49 -2.37
N VAL A 243 -3.09 -15.76 -1.77
CA VAL A 243 -1.77 -15.56 -2.38
C VAL A 243 -1.23 -16.93 -2.75
N VAL A 244 -1.21 -17.24 -4.05
CA VAL A 244 -0.80 -18.54 -4.61
C VAL A 244 0.65 -18.49 -5.11
#